data_AF-A0A562P1X2-F1
#
_entry.id   AF-A0A562P1X2-F1
#
_cell.length_a   1.000
_cell.length_b   1.000
_cell.length_c   1.000
_cell.angle_alpha   90.00
_cell.angle_beta   90.00
_cell.angle_gamma   90.00
#
_symmetry.space_group_name_H-M   'P 1'
#
loop_
_entity.id
_entity.type
_entity.pdbx_description
1 polymer ?
#
loop_
_entity_poly.entity_id
_entity_poly.type
_entity_poly.pdbx_seq_one_letter_code
_entity_poly.pdbx_strand_id
1 'polypeptide(L)' 'MPLTLSSSAFADGGKIPERYTRDGKNVSPPLKWSGVPDKAKSLALVVQDPDAPNGTFGHWAVFNIPPDVIQHPA' A
#
# COMPACT_ATOMS: atom_id res chain seq x y z
N MET A 1 9.12 15.40 -9.77
CA MET A 1 8.44 15.27 -8.46
C MET A 1 8.80 13.90 -7.89
N PRO A 2 8.94 13.73 -6.57
CA PRO A 2 9.20 12.42 -5.98
C PRO A 2 7.97 11.52 -6.05
N LEU A 3 8.19 10.20 -6.19
CA LEU A 3 7.13 9.20 -6.01
C LEU A 3 6.68 9.21 -4.54
N THR A 4 5.37 9.28 -4.32
CA THR A 4 4.76 9.30 -2.99
C THR A 4 3.62 8.29 -2.92
N LEU A 5 3.36 7.77 -1.73
CA LEU A 5 2.25 6.87 -1.42
C LEU A 5 1.50 7.42 -0.20
N SER A 6 0.17 7.39 -0.25
CA SER A 6 -0.70 7.89 0.81
C SER A 6 -1.99 7.08 0.89
N SER A 7 -2.68 7.18 2.01
CA SER A 7 -3.98 6.57 2.24
C SER A 7 -4.95 7.62 2.76
N SER A 8 -6.21 7.59 2.30
CA SER A 8 -7.26 8.42 2.88
C SER A 8 -7.76 7.88 4.23
N ALA A 9 -7.37 6.66 4.60
CA ALA A 9 -7.82 6.00 5.82
C ALA A 9 -6.92 6.27 7.04
N PHE A 10 -5.64 6.58 6.83
CA PHE A 10 -4.67 6.86 7.90
C PHE A 10 -3.49 7.66 7.35
N ALA A 11 -2.88 8.47 8.21
CA ALA A 11 -1.63 9.17 7.92
C ALA A 11 -0.41 8.23 8.06
N ASP A 12 0.72 8.61 7.49
CA ASP A 12 1.99 7.91 7.71
C ASP A 12 2.35 7.88 9.20
N GLY A 13 2.80 6.72 9.68
CA GLY A 13 2.99 6.41 11.11
C GLY A 13 1.70 6.35 11.95
N GLY A 14 0.54 6.59 11.33
CA GLY A 14 -0.77 6.55 12.00
C GLY A 14 -1.29 5.12 12.19
N LYS A 15 -2.26 4.98 13.11
CA LYS A 15 -2.92 3.70 13.36
C LYS A 15 -3.79 3.29 12.17
N ILE A 16 -3.59 2.07 11.67
CA ILE A 16 -4.46 1.48 10.64
C ILE A 16 -5.85 1.18 11.25
N PRO A 17 -6.96 1.66 10.65
CA PRO A 17 -8.30 1.38 11.15
C PRO A 17 -8.64 -0.11 11.15
N GLU A 18 -9.42 -0.55 12.15
CA GLU A 18 -9.80 -1.96 12.37
C GLU A 18 -10.41 -2.61 11.12
N ARG A 19 -11.14 -1.86 10.30
CA ARG A 19 -11.69 -2.33 9.02
C ARG A 19 -10.67 -3.08 8.15
N TYR A 20 -9.42 -2.64 8.15
CA TYR A 20 -8.34 -3.17 7.29
C TYR A 20 -7.45 -4.21 8.01
N THR A 21 -7.80 -4.57 9.25
CA THR A 21 -7.07 -5.57 10.02
C THR A 21 -7.83 -6.91 10.02
N ARG A 22 -7.18 -7.94 10.56
CA ARG A 22 -7.78 -9.26 10.78
C ARG A 22 -9.07 -9.20 11.59
N ASP A 23 -9.16 -8.29 12.56
CA ASP A 23 -10.28 -8.22 13.50
C ASP A 23 -11.48 -7.44 12.90
N GLY A 24 -11.29 -6.76 11.77
CA GLY A 24 -12.37 -6.13 11.01
C GLY A 24 -12.74 -6.90 9.74
N LYS A 25 -12.79 -6.19 8.61
CA LYS A 25 -13.18 -6.79 7.32
C LYS A 25 -12.02 -7.45 6.58
N ASN A 26 -10.78 -7.25 7.05
CA ASN A 26 -9.57 -7.77 6.43
C ASN A 26 -9.46 -7.44 4.92
N VAL A 27 -9.92 -6.24 4.53
CA VAL A 27 -9.81 -5.69 3.17
C VAL A 27 -8.61 -4.76 3.06
N SER A 28 -8.10 -4.54 1.85
CA SER A 28 -6.98 -3.63 1.62
C SER A 28 -7.35 -2.17 1.93
N PRO A 29 -6.42 -1.35 2.46
CA PRO A 29 -6.66 0.07 2.61
C PRO A 29 -6.67 0.79 1.25
N PRO A 30 -7.40 1.91 1.12
CA PRO A 30 -7.33 2.73 -0.08
C PRO A 30 -5.92 3.34 -0.19
N LEU A 31 -5.22 3.06 -1.29
CA LEU A 31 -3.88 3.57 -1.53
C LEU A 31 -3.86 4.46 -2.76
N LYS A 32 -3.23 5.62 -2.63
CA LYS A 32 -3.05 6.59 -3.72
C LYS A 32 -1.58 6.92 -3.84
N TRP A 33 -1.07 6.88 -5.06
CA TRP A 33 0.29 7.29 -5.36
C TRP A 33 0.32 8.49 -6.29
N SER A 34 1.40 9.26 -6.22
CA SER A 34 1.60 10.42 -7.09
C SER A 34 3.08 10.61 -7.39
N GLY A 35 3.40 11.36 -8.46
CA GLY A 35 4.78 11.54 -8.87
C GLY A 35 5.42 10.28 -9.48
N VAL A 36 4.61 9.41 -10.09
CA VAL A 36 5.11 8.27 -10.88
C VAL A 36 5.98 8.81 -12.02
N PRO A 37 7.24 8.37 -12.16
CA PRO A 37 8.10 8.84 -13.24
C PRO A 37 7.54 8.46 -14.63
N ASP A 38 7.58 9.37 -15.60
CA ASP A 38 7.04 9.14 -16.95
C ASP A 38 7.64 7.92 -17.68
N LYS A 39 8.84 7.50 -17.28
CA LYS A 39 9.53 6.33 -17.84
C LYS A 39 9.14 5.00 -17.17
N ALA A 40 8.38 5.04 -16.07
CA ALA A 40 7.95 3.84 -15.37
C ALA A 40 7.12 2.95 -16.30
N LYS A 41 7.42 1.65 -16.32
CA LYS A 41 6.68 0.66 -17.12
C LYS A 41 5.58 -0.02 -16.33
N SER A 42 5.78 -0.11 -15.02
CA SER A 42 4.82 -0.64 -14.06
C SER A 42 5.23 -0.22 -12.65
N LEU A 43 4.31 -0.34 -11.71
CA LEU A 43 4.55 -0.21 -10.27
C LEU A 43 4.47 -1.59 -9.60
N ALA A 44 5.08 -1.68 -8.42
CA ALA A 44 4.94 -2.80 -7.51
C ALA A 44 4.61 -2.27 -6.11
N LEU A 45 3.76 -3.00 -5.39
CA LEU A 45 3.41 -2.73 -4.00
C LEU A 45 3.83 -3.93 -3.16
N VAL A 46 4.60 -3.68 -2.11
CA VAL A 46 5.00 -4.66 -1.11
C VAL A 46 4.63 -4.11 0.26
N VAL A 47 3.84 -4.87 1.01
CA VAL A 47 3.44 -4.53 2.38
C VAL A 47 4.00 -5.62 3.30
N GLN A 48 4.85 -5.20 4.22
CA GLN A 48 5.57 -6.10 5.13
C GLN A 48 5.48 -5.58 6.56
N ASP A 49 5.43 -6.51 7.51
CA ASP A 49 5.53 -6.26 8.94
C ASP A 49 6.89 -6.80 9.43
N PRO A 50 7.88 -5.92 9.68
CA PRO A 50 9.17 -6.33 10.23
C PRO A 50 9.11 -6.75 11.71
N ASP A 51 8.05 -6.39 12.43
CA ASP A 51 7.88 -6.62 13.86
C ASP A 51 7.15 -7.94 14.17
N ALA A 52 6.79 -8.70 13.13
CA ALA A 52 6.12 -9.98 13.28
C ALA A 52 6.96 -11.00 14.08
N PRO A 53 6.34 -11.88 14.89
CA PRO A 53 7.05 -12.70 15.89
C PRO A 53 8.16 -13.61 15.37
N ASN A 54 8.09 -14.01 14.09
CA ASN A 54 9.03 -14.93 13.44
C ASN A 54 9.91 -14.22 12.37
N GLY A 55 10.11 -12.91 12.52
CA GLY A 55 10.78 -12.06 11.53
C GLY A 55 9.80 -11.49 10.50
N THR A 56 10.33 -10.79 9.49
CA THR A 56 9.50 -10.03 8.54
C THR A 56 8.43 -10.87 7.87
N PHE A 57 7.17 -10.46 8.05
CA PHE A 57 6.02 -11.09 7.42
C PHE A 57 5.53 -10.28 6.21
N GLY A 58 5.31 -10.94 5.08
CA GLY A 58 4.72 -10.32 3.89
C GLY A 58 3.20 -10.35 3.94
N HIS A 59 2.56 -9.19 4.14
CA HIS A 59 1.11 -9.07 4.12
C HIS A 59 0.54 -9.02 2.72
N TRP A 60 1.23 -8.34 1.79
CA TRP A 60 0.73 -8.16 0.43
C TRP A 60 1.85 -7.91 -0.56
N ALA A 61 1.72 -8.49 -1.76
CA ALA A 61 2.63 -8.26 -2.87
C ALA A 61 1.83 -8.20 -4.18
N VAL A 62 1.91 -7.07 -4.88
CA VAL A 62 1.23 -6.83 -6.15
C VAL A 62 2.24 -6.27 -7.14
N PHE A 63 2.26 -6.82 -8.35
CA PHE A 63 3.22 -6.48 -9.40
C PHE A 63 2.49 -6.15 -10.70
N ASN A 64 3.22 -5.57 -11.65
CA ASN A 64 2.69 -5.19 -12.96
C ASN A 64 1.48 -4.24 -12.89
N ILE A 65 1.41 -3.40 -11.85
CA ILE A 65 0.40 -2.35 -11.76
C ILE A 65 0.69 -1.35 -12.89
N PRO A 66 -0.27 -1.05 -13.78
CA PRO A 66 -0.04 -0.08 -14.84
C PRO A 66 0.33 1.29 -14.26
N PRO A 67 1.31 2.01 -14.83
CA PRO A 67 1.87 3.23 -14.25
C PRO A 67 0.89 4.41 -14.26
N ASP A 68 -0.16 4.33 -15.06
CA ASP A 68 -1.24 5.30 -15.21
C ASP A 68 -2.42 5.06 -14.24
N VAL A 69 -2.51 3.90 -13.60
CA VAL A 69 -3.38 3.73 -12.43
C VAL A 69 -2.83 4.67 -11.36
N ILE A 70 -3.69 5.47 -10.71
CA ILE A 70 -3.28 6.44 -9.67
C ILE A 70 -3.77 6.05 -8.27
N GLN A 71 -4.61 5.02 -8.19
CA GLN A 71 -5.24 4.58 -6.95
C GLN A 71 -5.59 3.09 -7.03
N HIS A 72 -5.39 2.38 -5.92
CA HIS A 72 -5.96 1.05 -5.71
C HIS A 72 -7.27 1.17 -4.90
N PRO A 73 -8.42 0.69 -5.40
CA PRO A 73 -9.66 0.67 -4.62
C PRO A 73 -9.55 -0.31 -3.45
N ALA A 74 -10.11 0.06 -2.30
CA ALA A 74 -10.13 -0.75 -1.08
C ALA A 74 -10.97 -2.02 -1.22
#